data_AF-A0A914QP26-F1
#
_entry.id   AF-A0A914QP26-F1
#
_cell.length_a   1.000
_cell.length_b   1.000
_cell.length_c   1.000
_cell.angle_alpha   90.00
_cell.angle_beta   90.00
_cell.angle_gamma   90.00
#
_symmetry.space_group_name_H-M   'P 1'
#
loop_
_entity.id
_entity.type
_entity.pdbx_description
1 polymer ?
#
loop_
_entity_poly.entity_id
_entity_poly.type
_entity_poly.pdbx_seq_one_letter_code
_entity_poly.pdbx_strand_id
1 'polypeptide(L)'
;MLDQIHVPSLIISLCSVTFLIFSQHFIQPRLANIFDFAIPYELILVIVGITATNFADLSTHHSIKVVGNIPTDFPPPALPRFDLIPSIFVDSCSIALTAVAIHCTIAVIIKQRYHYNFDNWRELYSLGFVGIFASFFPVFPVTSVFARSVIGTATHSTQMTVCFSSLALLAVVLYIGPALEYLPKCVLASMVIVSLYGSMMKIKEAKNLWPTFKCDLVNFFYK
;
A
#
# COMPACT_ATOMS: atom_id res chain seq x y z
N MET A 1 -5.41 -22.26 -21.19
CA MET A 1 -4.98 -21.13 -20.34
C MET A 1 -3.86 -21.49 -19.35
N LEU A 2 -3.75 -22.76 -18.91
CA LEU A 2 -2.60 -23.23 -18.10
C LEU A 2 -1.32 -23.53 -18.91
N ASP A 3 -1.38 -23.71 -20.23
CA ASP A 3 -0.19 -24.07 -21.04
C ASP A 3 0.79 -22.91 -21.31
N GLN A 4 0.44 -21.68 -20.90
CA GLN A 4 1.35 -20.51 -20.96
C GLN A 4 1.95 -20.16 -19.59
N ILE A 5 1.99 -21.11 -18.65
CA ILE A 5 2.59 -20.88 -17.34
C ILE A 5 4.10 -20.89 -17.47
N HIS A 6 4.70 -19.74 -17.18
CA HIS A 6 6.13 -19.61 -17.08
C HIS A 6 6.61 -20.15 -15.72
N VAL A 7 7.11 -21.39 -15.72
CA VAL A 7 7.45 -22.18 -14.52
C VAL A 7 8.44 -21.46 -13.58
N PRO A 8 9.53 -20.82 -14.05
CA PRO A 8 10.48 -20.12 -13.17
C PRO A 8 9.83 -19.01 -12.34
N SER A 9 8.95 -18.22 -12.95
CA SER A 9 8.22 -17.15 -12.25
C SER A 9 7.25 -17.67 -11.21
N LEU A 10 6.67 -18.86 -11.43
CA LEU A 10 5.77 -19.49 -10.47
C LEU A 10 6.56 -19.99 -9.24
N ILE A 11 7.73 -20.61 -9.46
CA ILE A 11 8.58 -21.06 -8.35
C ILE A 11 9.04 -19.87 -7.51
N ILE A 12 9.49 -18.79 -8.15
CA ILE A 12 9.93 -17.57 -7.45
C ILE A 12 8.78 -16.93 -6.68
N SER A 13 7.58 -16.84 -7.27
CA SER A 13 6.43 -16.25 -6.60
C SER A 13 5.98 -17.09 -5.41
N LEU A 14 5.98 -18.43 -5.52
CA LEU A 14 5.65 -19.35 -4.43
C LEU A 14 6.70 -19.28 -3.31
N CYS A 15 7.98 -19.25 -3.66
CA CYS A 15 9.07 -19.05 -2.69
C CYS A 15 8.95 -17.70 -1.98
N SER A 16 8.60 -16.63 -2.71
CA SER A 16 8.40 -15.30 -2.14
C SER A 16 7.21 -15.24 -1.19
N VAL A 17 6.07 -15.85 -1.55
CA VAL A 17 4.89 -15.91 -0.69
C VAL A 17 5.17 -16.71 0.57
N THR A 18 5.78 -17.90 0.42
CA THR A 18 6.14 -18.75 1.56
C THR A 18 7.13 -18.05 2.48
N PHE A 19 8.14 -17.37 1.94
CA PHE A 19 9.09 -16.57 2.72
C PHE A 19 8.41 -15.45 3.50
N LEU A 20 7.51 -14.67 2.88
CA LEU A 20 6.81 -13.57 3.56
C LEU A 20 5.90 -14.08 4.68
N ILE A 21 5.10 -15.11 4.41
CA ILE A 21 4.20 -15.70 5.41
C ILE A 21 5.01 -16.31 6.56
N PHE A 22 6.07 -17.06 6.24
CA PHE A 22 6.95 -17.66 7.25
C PHE A 22 7.63 -16.58 8.10
N SER A 23 8.15 -15.53 7.49
CA SER A 23 8.82 -14.44 8.20
C SER A 23 7.88 -13.67 9.12
N GLN A 24 6.68 -13.37 8.66
CA GLN A 24 5.67 -12.69 9.47
C GLN A 24 5.13 -13.57 10.60
N HIS A 25 4.90 -14.87 10.35
CA HIS A 25 4.24 -15.74 11.33
C HIS A 25 5.21 -16.40 12.33
N PHE A 26 6.42 -16.78 11.92
CA PHE A 26 7.37 -17.50 12.78
C PHE A 26 8.52 -16.63 13.26
N ILE A 27 9.11 -15.81 12.37
CA ILE A 27 10.32 -15.04 12.70
C ILE A 27 9.94 -13.82 13.52
N GLN A 28 8.91 -13.07 13.10
CA GLN A 28 8.49 -11.85 13.78
C GLN A 28 8.14 -12.04 15.27
N PRO A 29 7.32 -13.01 15.71
CA PRO A 29 7.02 -13.16 17.14
C PRO A 29 8.22 -13.64 17.95
N ARG A 30 9.16 -14.38 17.35
CA ARG A 30 10.39 -14.78 18.03
C ARG A 30 11.37 -13.63 18.18
N LEU A 31 11.49 -12.81 17.14
CA LEU A 31 12.41 -11.67 17.13
C LEU A 31 11.86 -10.47 17.88
N ALA A 32 10.54 -10.30 17.98
CA ALA A 32 9.91 -9.28 18.81
C ALA A 32 10.27 -9.41 20.30
N ASN A 33 10.67 -10.60 20.75
CA ASN A 33 11.16 -10.79 22.13
C ASN A 33 12.62 -10.32 22.32
N ILE A 34 13.37 -10.09 21.23
CA ILE A 34 14.78 -9.64 21.26
C ILE A 34 14.91 -8.17 20.80
N PHE A 35 14.11 -7.74 19.82
CA PHE A 35 14.16 -6.41 19.23
C PHE A 35 12.81 -5.69 19.34
N ASP A 36 12.84 -4.44 19.78
CA ASP A 36 11.66 -3.55 19.86
C ASP A 36 11.20 -3.00 18.49
N PHE A 37 11.89 -3.33 17.39
CA PHE A 37 11.61 -2.79 16.07
C PHE A 37 10.99 -3.83 15.12
N ALA A 38 9.93 -3.42 14.42
CA ALA A 38 9.28 -4.25 13.41
C ALA A 38 10.15 -4.33 12.14
N ILE A 39 10.65 -5.52 11.83
CA ILE A 39 11.50 -5.74 10.66
C ILE A 39 10.69 -5.63 9.37
N PRO A 40 11.11 -4.78 8.41
CA PRO A 40 10.46 -4.66 7.11
C PRO A 40 10.85 -5.84 6.20
N TYR A 41 10.21 -7.00 6.36
CA TYR A 41 10.47 -8.19 5.54
C TYR A 41 10.25 -7.98 4.05
N GLU A 42 9.35 -7.08 3.68
CA GLU A 42 9.10 -6.69 2.28
C GLU A 42 10.35 -6.07 1.65
N LEU A 43 11.06 -5.20 2.39
CA LEU A 43 12.30 -4.58 1.91
C LEU A 43 13.41 -5.64 1.75
N ILE A 44 13.52 -6.57 2.70
CA ILE A 44 14.49 -7.69 2.62
C ILE A 44 14.22 -8.51 1.36
N LEU A 45 12.95 -8.86 1.11
CA LEU A 45 12.56 -9.62 -0.08
C LEU A 45 12.91 -8.87 -1.38
N VAL A 46 12.71 -7.54 -1.42
CA VAL A 46 13.09 -6.72 -2.58
C VAL A 46 14.61 -6.74 -2.80
N ILE A 47 15.41 -6.56 -1.74
CA ILE A 47 16.88 -6.60 -1.83
C ILE A 47 17.37 -7.97 -2.30
N VAL A 48 16.84 -9.06 -1.73
CA VAL A 48 17.16 -10.43 -2.14
C VAL A 48 16.72 -10.68 -3.59
N GLY A 49 15.54 -10.18 -3.98
CA GLY A 49 15.01 -10.31 -5.33
C GLY A 49 15.90 -9.63 -6.37
N ILE A 50 16.34 -8.39 -6.11
CA ILE A 50 17.24 -7.61 -6.99
C ILE A 50 18.62 -8.26 -7.07
N THR A 51 19.19 -8.67 -5.93
CA THR A 51 20.51 -9.31 -5.93
C THR A 51 20.47 -10.66 -6.63
N ALA A 52 19.45 -11.48 -6.40
CA ALA A 52 19.28 -12.75 -7.09
C ALA A 52 19.11 -12.58 -8.60
N THR A 53 18.34 -11.59 -9.06
CA THR A 53 18.20 -11.36 -10.51
C THR A 53 19.46 -10.82 -11.16
N ASN A 54 20.19 -9.94 -10.48
CA ASN A 54 21.41 -9.35 -10.99
C ASN A 54 22.58 -10.35 -11.00
N PHE A 55 22.72 -11.21 -9.98
CA PHE A 55 23.82 -12.19 -9.93
C PHE A 55 23.58 -13.44 -10.78
N ALA A 56 22.34 -13.89 -10.89
CA ALA A 56 22.01 -15.11 -11.62
C ALA A 56 21.41 -14.85 -13.01
N ASP A 57 21.48 -13.59 -13.50
CA ASP A 57 21.04 -13.16 -14.83
C ASP A 57 19.66 -13.75 -15.22
N LEU A 58 18.75 -13.73 -14.25
CA LEU A 58 17.44 -14.40 -14.35
C LEU A 58 16.56 -13.78 -15.45
N SER A 59 16.81 -12.51 -15.79
CA SER A 59 16.12 -11.81 -16.87
C SER A 59 16.49 -12.37 -18.25
N THR A 60 17.76 -12.68 -18.49
CA THR A 60 18.26 -13.13 -19.80
C THR A 60 18.17 -14.64 -19.96
N HIS A 61 18.52 -15.41 -18.92
CA HIS A 61 18.50 -16.87 -18.99
C HIS A 61 17.10 -17.48 -18.87
N HIS A 62 16.23 -16.86 -18.07
CA HIS A 62 14.91 -17.39 -17.77
C HIS A 62 13.77 -16.49 -18.27
N SER A 63 14.04 -15.46 -19.09
CA SER A 63 12.99 -14.57 -19.65
C SER A 63 11.99 -14.01 -18.61
N ILE A 64 12.45 -13.79 -17.38
CA ILE A 64 11.57 -13.32 -16.30
C ILE A 64 11.26 -11.84 -16.50
N LYS A 65 9.97 -11.49 -16.47
CA LYS A 65 9.53 -10.10 -16.59
C LYS A 65 9.94 -9.30 -15.35
N VAL A 66 10.90 -8.41 -15.53
CA VAL A 66 11.32 -7.42 -14.54
C VAL A 66 10.54 -6.11 -14.69
N VAL A 67 10.64 -5.21 -13.70
CA VAL A 67 10.00 -3.88 -13.70
C VAL A 67 10.40 -3.11 -14.97
N GLY A 68 11.68 -3.14 -15.31
CA GLY A 68 12.24 -2.43 -16.47
C GLY A 68 12.63 -1.00 -16.11
N ASN A 69 12.84 -0.17 -17.12
CA ASN A 69 13.40 1.17 -16.95
C ASN A 69 12.48 2.06 -16.12
N ILE A 70 12.98 2.58 -15.00
CA ILE A 70 12.25 3.51 -14.13
C ILE A 70 12.81 4.90 -14.40
N PRO A 71 12.00 5.88 -14.86
CA PRO A 71 12.49 7.23 -15.06
C PRO A 71 12.98 7.78 -13.71
N THR A 72 14.29 8.04 -13.63
CA THR A 72 14.92 8.61 -12.43
C THR A 72 14.74 10.11 -12.34
N ASP A 73 14.20 10.74 -13.38
CA ASP A 73 13.97 12.18 -13.40
C ASP A 73 12.72 12.55 -12.59
N PHE A 74 12.81 13.66 -11.87
CA PHE A 74 11.64 14.22 -11.22
C PHE A 74 10.64 14.69 -12.29
N PRO A 75 9.40 14.16 -12.31
CA PRO A 75 8.44 14.50 -13.34
C PRO A 75 8.10 15.99 -13.27
N PRO A 76 8.18 16.73 -14.39
CA PRO A 76 7.80 18.14 -14.39
C PRO A 76 6.31 18.28 -14.08
N PRO A 77 5.88 19.36 -13.39
CA PRO A 77 4.47 19.61 -13.17
C PRO A 77 3.77 19.79 -14.53
N ALA A 78 2.71 19.02 -14.75
CA ALA A 78 1.91 19.03 -15.97
C ALA A 78 0.47 19.41 -15.65
N LEU A 79 -0.18 20.18 -16.52
CA LEU A 79 -1.59 20.51 -16.34
C LEU A 79 -2.47 19.28 -16.64
N PRO A 80 -3.52 19.03 -15.83
CA PRO A 80 -4.45 17.95 -16.11
C PRO A 80 -5.21 18.22 -17.42
N ARG A 81 -5.44 17.16 -18.20
CA ARG A 81 -6.15 17.26 -19.48
C ARG A 81 -7.65 17.41 -19.24
N PHE A 82 -8.14 18.65 -19.29
CA PHE A 82 -9.56 18.95 -19.08
C PHE A 82 -10.50 18.27 -20.09
N ASP A 83 -10.00 17.94 -21.29
CA ASP A 83 -10.79 17.26 -22.32
C ASP A 83 -11.26 15.85 -21.92
N LEU A 84 -10.55 15.19 -21.00
CA LEU A 84 -10.90 13.84 -20.53
C LEU A 84 -11.93 13.86 -19.41
N ILE A 85 -12.17 15.01 -18.76
CA ILE A 85 -13.06 15.09 -17.60
C ILE A 85 -14.45 14.49 -17.89
N PRO A 86 -15.11 14.78 -19.02
CA PRO A 86 -16.44 14.22 -19.30
C PRO A 86 -16.47 12.70 -19.39
N SER A 87 -15.38 12.07 -19.85
CA SER A 87 -15.34 10.60 -20.02
C SER A 87 -15.02 9.87 -18.73
N ILE A 88 -14.25 10.47 -17.82
CA ILE A 88 -13.83 9.85 -16.54
C ILE A 88 -14.59 10.37 -15.33
N PHE A 89 -15.57 11.26 -15.51
CA PHE A 89 -16.25 11.97 -14.42
C PHE A 89 -16.91 10.98 -13.42
N VAL A 90 -17.61 9.98 -13.93
CA VAL A 90 -18.34 9.00 -13.11
C VAL A 90 -17.36 8.14 -12.31
N ASP A 91 -16.30 7.64 -12.96
CA ASP A 91 -15.27 6.83 -12.30
C ASP A 91 -14.53 7.63 -11.24
N SER A 92 -14.18 8.87 -11.54
CA SER A 92 -13.49 9.79 -10.62
C SER A 92 -14.35 10.09 -9.39
N CYS A 93 -15.66 10.26 -9.57
CA CYS A 93 -16.61 10.47 -8.47
C CYS A 93 -16.66 9.24 -7.54
N SER A 94 -16.72 8.03 -8.10
CA SER A 94 -16.68 6.77 -7.34
C SER A 94 -15.39 6.62 -6.53
N ILE A 95 -14.24 6.93 -7.14
CA ILE A 95 -12.93 6.89 -6.47
C ILE A 95 -12.87 7.95 -5.36
N ALA A 96 -13.33 9.17 -5.61
CA ALA A 96 -13.34 10.23 -4.61
C ALA A 96 -14.22 9.88 -3.40
N LEU A 97 -15.41 9.33 -3.63
CA LEU A 97 -16.30 8.87 -2.56
C LEU A 97 -15.63 7.77 -1.72
N THR A 98 -14.99 6.80 -2.40
CA THR A 98 -14.26 5.72 -1.73
C THR A 98 -13.07 6.25 -0.92
N ALA A 99 -12.32 7.21 -1.46
CA ALA A 99 -11.21 7.86 -0.78
C ALA A 99 -11.65 8.57 0.49
N VAL A 100 -12.73 9.35 0.42
CA VAL A 100 -13.32 10.04 1.59
C VAL A 100 -13.82 9.03 2.61
N ALA A 101 -14.52 7.97 2.18
CA ALA A 101 -15.03 6.94 3.08
C ALA A 101 -13.90 6.23 3.83
N ILE A 102 -12.82 5.83 3.14
CA ILE A 102 -11.63 5.22 3.76
C ILE A 102 -11.00 6.20 4.75
N HIS A 103 -10.85 7.46 4.36
CA HIS A 103 -10.22 8.48 5.19
C HIS A 103 -10.98 8.75 6.49
N CYS A 104 -12.30 8.97 6.39
CA CYS A 104 -13.17 9.15 7.54
C CYS A 104 -13.17 7.92 8.46
N THR A 105 -13.16 6.71 7.88
CA THR A 105 -13.11 5.46 8.67
C THR A 105 -11.83 5.39 9.50
N ILE A 106 -10.67 5.69 8.91
CA ILE A 106 -9.40 5.69 9.63
C ILE A 106 -9.40 6.77 10.73
N ALA A 107 -9.90 7.97 10.43
CA ALA A 107 -9.96 9.06 11.40
C ALA A 107 -10.84 8.71 12.61
N VAL A 108 -12.00 8.08 12.40
CA VAL A 108 -12.87 7.59 13.47
C VAL A 108 -12.16 6.51 14.31
N ILE A 109 -11.47 5.56 13.69
CA ILE A 109 -10.73 4.52 14.42
C ILE A 109 -9.65 5.14 15.31
N ILE A 110 -8.90 6.12 14.80
CA ILE A 110 -7.85 6.81 15.56
C ILE A 110 -8.44 7.61 16.72
N LYS A 111 -9.55 8.31 16.50
CA LYS A 111 -10.27 9.01 17.57
C LYS A 111 -10.74 8.07 18.67
N GLN A 112 -11.27 6.90 18.30
CA GLN A 112 -11.69 5.90 19.29
C GLN A 112 -10.52 5.29 20.06
N ARG A 113 -9.38 5.07 19.40
CA ARG A 113 -8.18 4.46 20.00
C ARG A 113 -7.35 5.42 20.86
N TYR A 114 -7.21 6.67 20.42
CA TYR A 114 -6.25 7.64 20.98
C TYR A 114 -6.91 8.93 21.47
N HIS A 115 -8.25 9.00 21.51
CA HIS A 115 -9.02 10.17 21.94
C HIS A 115 -8.62 11.49 21.26
N TYR A 116 -8.17 11.40 20.00
CA TYR A 116 -7.77 12.56 19.21
C TYR A 116 -9.00 13.31 18.72
N ASN A 117 -9.05 14.63 18.96
CA ASN A 117 -10.08 15.50 18.43
C ASN A 117 -9.73 15.89 16.99
N PHE A 118 -10.59 15.53 16.05
CA PHE A 118 -10.45 15.92 14.64
C PHE A 118 -11.77 16.51 14.12
N ASP A 119 -11.64 17.48 13.22
CA ASP A 119 -12.75 18.16 12.57
C ASP A 119 -12.95 17.59 11.17
N ASN A 120 -14.08 16.91 10.93
CA ASN A 120 -14.38 16.26 9.64
C ASN A 120 -14.25 17.21 8.44
N TRP A 121 -14.65 18.48 8.58
CA TRP A 121 -14.56 19.46 7.50
C TRP A 121 -13.13 19.86 7.16
N ARG A 122 -12.23 19.91 8.15
CA ARG A 122 -10.82 20.24 7.93
C ARG A 122 -10.09 19.10 7.24
N GLU A 123 -10.37 17.86 7.66
CA GLU A 123 -9.84 16.67 7.00
C GLU A 123 -10.31 16.56 5.55
N LEU A 124 -11.61 16.81 5.29
CA LEU A 124 -12.16 16.79 3.93
C LEU A 124 -11.54 17.87 3.03
N TYR A 125 -11.38 19.09 3.55
CA TYR A 125 -10.74 20.17 2.81
C TYR A 125 -9.26 19.86 2.52
N SER A 126 -8.54 19.30 3.50
CA SER A 126 -7.15 18.87 3.32
C SER A 126 -7.02 17.80 2.25
N LEU A 127 -7.88 16.78 2.28
CA LEU A 127 -7.88 15.70 1.29
C LEU A 127 -8.18 16.23 -0.13
N GLY A 128 -9.13 17.15 -0.26
CA GLY A 128 -9.43 17.81 -1.53
C GLY A 128 -8.27 18.67 -2.05
N PHE A 129 -7.64 19.45 -1.18
CA PHE A 129 -6.47 20.28 -1.54
C PHE A 129 -5.30 19.41 -2.01
N VAL A 130 -5.02 18.30 -1.31
CA VAL A 130 -3.99 17.33 -1.71
C VAL A 130 -4.33 16.68 -3.05
N GLY A 131 -5.59 16.34 -3.30
CA GLY A 131 -6.03 15.79 -4.60
C GLY A 131 -5.82 16.76 -5.76
N ILE A 132 -6.14 18.05 -5.58
CA ILE A 132 -5.89 19.09 -6.58
C ILE A 132 -4.39 19.24 -6.82
N PHE A 133 -3.59 19.33 -5.75
CA PHE A 133 -2.14 19.46 -5.88
C PHE A 133 -1.49 18.24 -6.54
N ALA A 134 -1.97 17.03 -6.23
CA ALA A 134 -1.49 15.79 -6.83
C ALA A 134 -1.83 15.71 -8.33
N SER A 135 -2.90 16.35 -8.80
CA SER A 135 -3.30 16.32 -10.22
C SER A 135 -2.28 16.97 -11.16
N PHE A 136 -1.40 17.82 -10.64
CA PHE A 136 -0.30 18.41 -11.42
C PHE A 136 0.87 17.43 -11.66
N PHE A 137 0.87 16.29 -10.97
CA PHE A 137 1.91 15.27 -11.08
C PHE A 137 1.28 13.95 -11.57
N PRO A 138 2.05 13.06 -12.22
CA PRO A 138 1.56 11.76 -12.65
C PRO A 138 1.42 10.80 -11.47
N VAL A 139 0.45 11.05 -10.59
CA VAL A 139 0.22 10.30 -9.34
C VAL A 139 -1.21 9.75 -9.31
N PHE A 140 -1.37 8.58 -8.69
CA PHE A 140 -2.70 8.01 -8.44
C PHE A 140 -3.46 8.78 -7.34
N PRO A 141 -4.80 8.69 -7.30
CA PRO A 141 -5.60 9.31 -6.24
C PRO A 141 -5.10 8.95 -4.84
N VAL A 142 -4.84 9.99 -4.04
CA VAL A 142 -4.22 9.86 -2.72
C VAL A 142 -5.28 9.64 -1.64
N THR A 143 -5.01 8.72 -0.71
CA THR A 143 -5.84 8.44 0.47
C THR A 143 -4.97 8.23 1.71
N SER A 144 -5.58 8.17 2.90
CA SER A 144 -4.86 7.87 4.14
C SER A 144 -4.61 6.37 4.30
N VAL A 145 -3.44 6.04 4.87
CA VAL A 145 -3.00 4.65 5.08
C VAL A 145 -3.10 4.29 6.55
N PHE A 146 -3.99 3.35 6.89
CA PHE A 146 -4.29 2.93 8.26
C PHE A 146 -3.05 2.61 9.10
N ALA A 147 -2.16 1.75 8.60
CA ALA A 147 -0.98 1.29 9.35
C ALA A 147 -0.06 2.46 9.74
N ARG A 148 0.19 3.40 8.82
CA ARG A 148 1.04 4.56 9.08
C ARG A 148 0.41 5.51 10.09
N SER A 149 -0.90 5.77 9.97
CA SER A 149 -1.60 6.68 10.86
C SER A 149 -1.65 6.14 12.30
N VAL A 150 -1.90 4.84 12.49
CA VAL A 150 -1.93 4.22 13.83
C VAL A 150 -0.56 4.26 14.50
N ILE A 151 0.50 3.89 13.78
CA ILE A 151 1.87 3.90 14.32
C ILE A 151 2.26 5.33 14.69
N GLY A 152 2.03 6.30 13.79
CA GLY A 152 2.36 7.70 14.06
C GLY A 152 1.61 8.28 15.25
N THR A 153 0.32 7.93 15.44
CA THR A 153 -0.43 8.35 16.62
C THR A 153 0.02 7.64 17.90
N ALA A 154 0.43 6.37 17.81
CA ALA A 154 0.92 5.61 18.96
C ALA A 154 2.24 6.16 19.50
N THR A 155 3.12 6.65 18.61
CA THR A 155 4.43 7.21 18.96
C THR A 155 4.38 8.72 19.22
N HIS A 156 3.18 9.33 19.27
CA HIS A 156 2.99 10.78 19.36
C HIS A 156 3.82 11.57 18.34
N SER A 157 4.00 11.00 17.15
CA SER A 157 4.84 11.57 16.11
C SER A 157 4.19 12.81 15.49
N THR A 158 5.00 13.85 15.29
CA THR A 158 4.56 15.08 14.62
C THR A 158 4.53 14.90 13.10
N GLN A 159 3.81 15.79 12.40
CA GLN A 159 3.75 15.81 10.93
C GLN A 159 5.14 15.93 10.26
N MET A 160 6.14 16.45 10.99
CA MET A 160 7.53 16.51 10.52
C MET A 160 8.09 15.12 10.18
N THR A 161 7.68 14.07 10.90
CA THR A 161 8.10 12.69 10.64
C THR A 161 7.70 12.23 9.24
N VAL A 162 6.51 12.65 8.78
CA VAL A 162 6.00 12.35 7.44
C VAL A 162 6.78 13.14 6.38
N CYS A 163 7.13 14.39 6.67
CA CYS A 163 7.99 15.20 5.78
C CYS A 163 9.35 14.53 5.57
N PHE A 164 10.03 14.13 6.66
CA PHE A 164 11.31 13.39 6.58
C PHE A 164 11.17 12.06 5.86
N SER A 165 10.11 11.30 6.13
CA SER A 165 9.86 10.01 5.47
C SER A 165 9.60 10.18 3.96
N SER A 166 8.88 11.23 3.57
CA SER A 166 8.63 11.55 2.16
C SER A 166 9.91 11.97 1.44
N LEU A 167 10.73 12.81 2.08
CA LEU A 167 12.02 13.23 1.52
C LEU A 167 13.00 12.06 1.40
N ALA A 168 13.04 11.17 2.40
CA ALA A 168 13.83 9.95 2.34
C ALA A 168 13.35 9.02 1.22
N LEU A 169 12.05 8.86 1.04
CA LEU A 169 11.49 8.08 -0.07
C LEU A 169 11.86 8.69 -1.42
N LEU A 170 11.78 10.02 -1.55
CA LEU A 170 12.20 10.72 -2.76
C LEU A 170 13.68 10.47 -3.08
N ALA A 171 14.57 10.59 -2.08
CA ALA A 171 15.98 10.29 -2.24
C ALA A 171 16.21 8.82 -2.65
N VAL A 172 15.53 7.88 -2.00
CA VAL A 172 15.62 6.45 -2.37
C VAL A 172 15.21 6.23 -3.82
N VAL A 173 14.12 6.83 -4.30
CA VAL A 173 13.69 6.66 -5.69
C VAL A 173 14.71 7.25 -6.67
N LEU A 174 15.27 8.43 -6.39
CA LEU A 174 16.25 9.07 -7.27
C LEU A 174 17.60 8.32 -7.32
N TYR A 175 18.09 7.82 -6.19
CA TYR A 175 19.40 7.15 -6.10
C TYR A 175 19.34 5.64 -6.35
N ILE A 176 18.32 4.96 -5.84
CA ILE A 176 18.16 3.49 -5.90
C ILE A 176 17.22 3.08 -7.06
N GLY A 177 16.59 4.04 -7.75
CA GLY A 177 15.76 3.81 -8.93
C GLY A 177 16.34 2.82 -9.95
N PRO A 178 17.62 2.98 -10.38
CA PRO A 178 18.25 2.04 -11.32
C PRO A 178 18.38 0.60 -10.78
N ALA A 179 18.54 0.43 -9.46
CA ALA A 179 18.61 -0.90 -8.86
C ALA A 179 17.24 -1.61 -8.86
N LEU A 180 16.15 -0.84 -8.81
CA LEU A 180 14.78 -1.39 -8.85
C LEU A 180 14.40 -1.95 -10.22
N GLU A 181 15.13 -1.62 -11.30
CA GLU A 181 14.84 -2.11 -12.65
C GLU A 181 14.94 -3.63 -12.76
N TYR A 182 15.85 -4.23 -11.99
CA TYR A 182 16.11 -5.67 -11.94
C TYR A 182 15.07 -6.44 -11.10
N LEU A 183 14.14 -5.75 -10.45
CA LEU A 183 13.15 -6.38 -9.57
C LEU A 183 12.16 -7.24 -10.39
N PRO A 184 11.96 -8.53 -10.07
CA PRO A 184 10.93 -9.33 -10.72
C PRO A 184 9.52 -8.83 -10.43
N LYS A 185 8.69 -8.70 -11.48
CA LYS A 185 7.25 -8.40 -11.31
C LYS A 185 6.51 -9.45 -10.48
N CYS A 186 7.00 -10.69 -10.50
CA CYS A 186 6.43 -11.80 -9.73
C CYS A 186 6.58 -11.59 -8.21
N VAL A 187 7.70 -11.03 -7.76
CA VAL A 187 7.94 -10.74 -6.34
C VAL A 187 7.01 -9.63 -5.85
N LEU A 188 6.83 -8.58 -6.67
CA LEU A 188 5.86 -7.51 -6.41
C LEU A 188 4.43 -8.05 -6.29
N ALA A 189 4.02 -8.93 -7.20
CA ALA A 189 2.71 -9.56 -7.16
C ALA A 189 2.52 -10.41 -5.88
N SER A 190 3.54 -11.19 -5.50
CA SER A 190 3.53 -11.97 -4.25
C SER A 190 3.35 -11.08 -3.01
N MET A 191 4.04 -9.94 -2.95
CA MET A 191 3.91 -8.99 -1.85
C MET A 191 2.47 -8.44 -1.73
N VAL A 192 1.85 -8.06 -2.85
CA VAL A 192 0.46 -7.59 -2.88
C VAL A 192 -0.50 -8.69 -2.41
N ILE A 193 -0.32 -9.93 -2.86
CA ILE A 193 -1.16 -11.08 -2.45
C ILE A 193 -1.08 -11.30 -0.94
N VAL A 194 0.11 -11.26 -0.35
CA VAL A 194 0.30 -11.46 1.09
C VAL A 194 -0.34 -10.32 1.89
N SER A 195 -0.18 -9.08 1.44
CA SER A 195 -0.83 -7.92 2.07
C SER A 195 -2.37 -8.02 2.05
N LEU A 196 -2.92 -8.49 0.93
CA LEU A 196 -4.36 -8.73 0.80
C LEU A 196 -4.84 -9.89 1.66
N TYR A 197 -4.04 -10.95 1.81
CA TYR A 197 -4.40 -12.11 2.62
C TYR A 197 -4.75 -11.72 4.07
N GLY A 198 -3.96 -10.84 4.69
CA GLY A 198 -4.25 -10.33 6.04
C GLY A 198 -5.57 -9.54 6.11
N SER A 199 -5.95 -8.84 5.04
CA SER A 199 -7.23 -8.14 4.96
C SER A 199 -8.41 -9.09 4.70
N MET A 200 -8.20 -10.14 3.89
CA MET A 200 -9.22 -11.17 3.61
C MET A 200 -9.62 -11.95 4.86
N MET A 201 -8.71 -12.17 5.81
CA MET A 201 -9.06 -12.80 7.09
C MET A 201 -10.12 -12.02 7.86
N LYS A 202 -10.10 -10.68 7.81
CA LYS A 202 -11.11 -9.82 8.46
C LYS A 202 -12.49 -9.94 7.80
N ILE A 203 -12.56 -10.26 6.51
CA ILE A 203 -13.84 -10.52 5.83
C ILE A 203 -14.49 -11.79 6.37
N LYS A 204 -13.69 -12.79 6.76
CA LYS A 204 -14.23 -13.99 7.41
C LYS A 204 -14.90 -13.67 8.75
N GLU A 205 -14.37 -12.69 9.48
CA GLU A 205 -15.00 -12.19 10.71
C GLU A 205 -16.30 -11.43 10.41
N ALA A 206 -16.39 -10.72 9.29
CA ALA A 206 -17.64 -10.06 8.88
C ALA A 206 -18.82 -11.04 8.74
N LYS A 207 -18.56 -12.28 8.30
CA LYS A 207 -19.60 -13.33 8.26
C LYS A 207 -20.12 -13.69 9.65
N ASN A 208 -19.25 -13.72 10.67
CA ASN A 208 -19.63 -13.97 12.06
C ASN A 208 -20.36 -12.78 12.70
N LEU A 209 -20.12 -11.56 12.22
CA LEU A 209 -20.79 -10.33 12.66
C LEU A 209 -22.17 -10.13 12.02
N TRP A 210 -22.52 -10.88 10.97
CA TRP A 210 -23.82 -10.81 10.29
C TRP A 210 -25.05 -10.86 11.21
N PRO A 211 -25.15 -11.76 12.22
CA PRO A 211 -26.29 -11.74 13.15
C PRO A 211 -26.37 -10.44 13.96
N THR A 212 -25.23 -9.85 14.35
CA THR A 212 -25.17 -8.58 15.08
C THR A 212 -25.59 -7.40 14.19
N PHE A 213 -25.16 -7.39 12.92
CA PHE A 213 -25.58 -6.37 11.94
C PHE A 213 -27.10 -6.35 11.73
N LYS A 214 -27.79 -7.50 11.79
CA LYS A 214 -29.25 -7.53 11.70
C LYS A 214 -29.91 -6.79 12.87
N CYS A 215 -29.37 -6.94 14.08
CA CYS A 215 -29.89 -6.23 15.26
C CYS A 215 -29.65 -4.72 15.17
N ASP A 216 -28.49 -4.28 14.68
CA ASP A 216 -28.19 -2.85 14.49
C ASP A 216 -29.05 -2.22 13.38
N LEU A 217 -29.32 -2.94 12.28
CA LEU A 217 -30.17 -2.45 11.20
C LEU A 217 -31.62 -2.27 11.66
N VAL A 218 -32.13 -3.18 12.50
CA VAL A 218 -33.46 -3.05 13.11
C VAL A 218 -33.52 -1.83 14.04
N ASN A 219 -32.50 -1.63 14.88
CA ASN A 219 -32.42 -0.46 15.76
C ASN A 219 -32.31 0.87 14.98
N PHE A 220 -31.66 0.88 13.81
CA PHE A 220 -31.56 2.06 12.95
C PHE A 220 -32.90 2.45 12.33
N PHE A 221 -33.73 1.48 11.90
CA PHE A 221 -35.07 1.76 11.36
C PHE A 221 -36.08 2.20 12.41
N TYR A 222 -35.84 1.91 13.69
CA TYR A 222 -36.75 2.24 14.79
C TYR A 222 -36.47 3.62 15.42
N LYS A 223 -35.51 4.37 14.89
CA LYS A 223 -35.13 5.71 15.35
C LYS A 223 -35.38 6.74 14.26
#